data_AF-A0A9E1EU20-F1
#
_entry.id   AF-A0A9E1EU20-F1
#
_cell.length_a   1.000
_cell.length_b   1.000
_cell.length_c   1.000
_cell.angle_alpha   90.00
_cell.angle_beta   90.00
_cell.angle_gamma   90.00
#
_symmetry.space_group_name_H-M   'P 1'
#
loop_
_entity.id
_entity.type
_entity.pdbx_description
1 polymer ?
#
loop_
_entity_poly.entity_id
_entity_poly.type
_entity_poly.pdbx_seq_one_letter_code
_entity_poly.pdbx_strand_id
1 'polypeptide(L)'
;MTQTKRILVFVLVLVLCIGLTVPAMAEDIIGAQYEKTAGYVAKTVAKPGFGSIGGDWAVLGLARGGADVKSGYFEGYYERLESYVKSCEGVLHKRKYTEYSRVALAVTAIGKDARDVAGYDLLLPLGDYEKTVYQGVNGAIFALLALDAGQYEVPVNTDAKTQATRELYMQKILGSQLSDGGWNIAGTAADADLTAMALQALAGYTVQTSVKAAVEKGVAALSKIQGADGGFSTGGAATCESNAQVLVALAELGISLDDSRFVKNGSTALDALLTYANADGSFRHTLDGEANEMATEQALYALAAVKLQNNGKSLYKMDAPKAYAQSGTFRDVVGHKNQKAIEALAEKGVINGMTADTFAPDAGLTRAQFCTIVVRALGLSQEKTAEFTDVLQSDWFCGFVGAASKAGIVNGVGNGKFNPQGAITREQAATMLARASKTLGLSGAAKDADSALKAYPDAQAASSYAKDALAFCAEHSILESDRTELRPGEAICRCEVAQMVWNLLAAAGEV
;
A
#
# COMPACT_ATOMS: atom_id res chain seq x y z
N MET A 1 32.49 -28.20 -42.16
CA MET A 1 31.22 -28.65 -41.53
C MET A 1 30.25 -29.05 -42.63
N THR A 2 29.73 -30.28 -42.58
CA THR A 2 28.80 -30.84 -43.59
C THR A 2 27.47 -30.08 -43.61
N GLN A 3 26.79 -30.07 -44.77
CA GLN A 3 25.57 -29.30 -45.06
C GLN A 3 24.46 -29.52 -44.01
N THR A 4 24.41 -30.70 -43.40
CA THR A 4 23.51 -31.09 -42.30
C THR A 4 23.73 -30.28 -41.01
N LYS A 5 24.96 -29.86 -40.70
CA LYS A 5 25.27 -29.02 -39.52
C LYS A 5 24.86 -27.55 -39.73
N ARG A 6 24.73 -27.07 -40.97
CA ARG A 6 24.25 -25.71 -41.28
C ARG A 6 22.73 -25.60 -41.13
N ILE A 7 21.99 -26.66 -41.47
CA ILE A 7 20.53 -26.71 -41.29
C ILE A 7 20.16 -26.78 -39.80
N LEU A 8 20.89 -27.56 -39.00
CA LEU A 8 20.65 -27.63 -37.55
C LEU A 8 20.88 -26.29 -36.85
N VAL A 9 21.90 -25.52 -37.26
CA VAL A 9 22.18 -24.19 -36.69
C VAL A 9 21.13 -23.17 -37.11
N PHE A 10 20.61 -23.23 -38.35
CA PHE A 10 19.51 -22.36 -38.78
C PHE A 10 18.18 -22.68 -38.08
N VAL A 11 17.86 -23.95 -37.84
CA VAL A 11 16.67 -24.35 -37.06
C VAL A 11 16.83 -23.97 -35.58
N LEU A 12 18.03 -24.07 -34.99
CA LEU A 12 18.26 -23.63 -33.61
C LEU A 12 18.15 -22.09 -33.46
N VAL A 13 18.63 -21.32 -34.43
CA VAL A 13 18.51 -19.84 -34.44
C VAL A 13 17.06 -19.40 -34.70
N LEU A 14 16.30 -20.11 -35.55
CA LEU A 14 14.88 -19.82 -35.75
C LEU A 14 14.04 -20.12 -34.49
N VAL A 15 14.37 -21.20 -33.76
CA VAL A 15 13.71 -21.56 -32.49
C VAL A 15 14.10 -20.60 -31.35
N LEU A 16 15.32 -20.07 -31.33
CA LEU A 16 15.73 -19.02 -30.39
C LEU A 16 15.12 -17.64 -30.69
N CYS A 17 14.81 -17.33 -31.95
CA CYS A 17 14.10 -16.10 -32.30
C CYS A 17 12.60 -16.16 -32.00
N ILE A 18 11.97 -17.34 -32.02
CA ILE A 18 10.54 -17.48 -31.65
C ILE A 18 10.34 -17.21 -30.14
N GLY A 19 11.28 -17.60 -29.29
CA GLY A 19 11.22 -17.36 -27.84
C GLY A 19 11.28 -15.87 -27.43
N LEU A 20 11.81 -14.99 -28.28
CA LEU A 20 11.86 -13.54 -28.05
C LEU A 20 10.66 -12.77 -28.64
N THR A 21 9.85 -13.42 -29.48
CA THR A 21 8.68 -12.77 -30.12
C THR A 21 7.37 -12.91 -29.34
N VAL A 22 7.23 -13.96 -28.51
CA VAL A 22 5.99 -14.21 -27.75
C VAL A 22 5.71 -13.13 -26.69
N PRO A 23 6.69 -12.65 -25.90
CA PRO A 23 6.42 -11.62 -24.89
C PRO A 23 5.95 -10.29 -25.51
N ALA A 24 6.59 -9.88 -26.61
CA ALA A 24 6.26 -8.64 -27.31
C ALA A 24 4.88 -8.70 -27.98
N MET A 25 4.48 -9.85 -28.53
CA MET A 25 3.16 -10.03 -29.14
C MET A 25 2.03 -10.08 -28.11
N ALA A 26 2.26 -10.67 -26.93
CA ALA A 26 1.29 -10.68 -25.84
C ALA A 26 1.09 -9.27 -25.24
N GLU A 27 2.17 -8.50 -25.08
CA GLU A 27 2.12 -7.10 -24.64
C GLU A 27 1.31 -6.22 -25.62
N ASP A 28 1.43 -6.47 -26.93
CA ASP A 28 0.68 -5.76 -27.98
C ASP A 28 -0.83 -6.09 -27.94
N ILE A 29 -1.21 -7.34 -27.65
CA ILE A 29 -2.63 -7.75 -27.50
C ILE A 29 -3.26 -7.09 -26.27
N ILE A 30 -2.57 -7.12 -25.13
CA ILE A 30 -3.08 -6.52 -23.88
C ILE A 30 -3.25 -5.00 -24.05
N GLY A 31 -2.24 -4.34 -24.63
CA GLY A 31 -2.30 -2.91 -24.93
C GLY A 31 -3.46 -2.57 -25.86
N ALA A 32 -3.60 -3.27 -26.98
CA ALA A 32 -4.68 -3.03 -27.94
C ALA A 32 -6.07 -3.25 -27.34
N GLN A 33 -6.27 -4.34 -26.56
CA GLN A 33 -7.55 -4.58 -25.90
C GLN A 33 -7.81 -3.54 -24.79
N TYR A 34 -6.78 -3.13 -24.03
CA TYR A 34 -6.92 -2.06 -23.04
C TYR A 34 -7.40 -0.76 -23.69
N GLU A 35 -6.74 -0.27 -24.73
CA GLU A 35 -7.11 1.00 -25.38
C GLU A 35 -8.53 0.96 -25.95
N LYS A 36 -8.93 -0.18 -26.53
CA LYS A 36 -10.29 -0.40 -27.03
C LYS A 36 -11.33 -0.34 -25.91
N THR A 37 -11.05 -1.02 -24.80
CA THR A 37 -11.93 -1.08 -23.62
C THR A 37 -12.01 0.29 -22.95
N ALA A 38 -10.87 0.97 -22.81
CA ALA A 38 -10.76 2.32 -22.26
C ALA A 38 -11.57 3.32 -23.11
N GLY A 39 -11.45 3.26 -24.43
CA GLY A 39 -12.23 4.09 -25.35
C GLY A 39 -13.74 3.83 -25.26
N TYR A 40 -14.14 2.56 -25.10
CA TYR A 40 -15.54 2.21 -24.85
C TYR A 40 -16.03 2.82 -23.53
N VAL A 41 -15.33 2.56 -22.41
CA VAL A 41 -15.72 3.05 -21.07
C VAL A 41 -15.74 4.58 -21.02
N ALA A 42 -14.71 5.26 -21.53
CA ALA A 42 -14.66 6.73 -21.55
C ALA A 42 -15.81 7.35 -22.38
N LYS A 43 -16.33 6.62 -23.37
CA LYS A 43 -17.46 7.05 -24.20
C LYS A 43 -18.81 6.77 -23.51
N THR A 44 -19.00 5.59 -22.93
CA THR A 44 -20.28 5.17 -22.35
C THR A 44 -20.47 5.72 -20.94
N VAL A 45 -19.40 5.80 -20.16
CA VAL A 45 -19.34 6.44 -18.85
C VAL A 45 -18.86 7.89 -19.00
N ALA A 46 -19.49 8.68 -19.86
CA ALA A 46 -19.01 10.03 -20.20
C ALA A 46 -19.00 11.02 -19.00
N LYS A 47 -19.75 10.72 -17.94
CA LYS A 47 -19.86 11.51 -16.71
C LYS A 47 -19.84 10.56 -15.51
N PRO A 48 -18.68 9.99 -15.15
CA PRO A 48 -18.59 9.03 -14.04
C PRO A 48 -19.16 9.64 -12.75
N GLY A 49 -20.01 8.87 -12.09
CA GLY A 49 -20.47 9.12 -10.71
C GLY A 49 -19.54 8.45 -9.71
N PHE A 50 -19.95 8.34 -8.46
CA PHE A 50 -19.28 7.53 -7.43
C PHE A 50 -20.13 6.29 -7.13
N GLY A 51 -19.50 5.15 -6.91
CA GLY A 51 -20.18 3.84 -6.83
C GLY A 51 -19.56 2.78 -7.74
N SER A 52 -19.98 1.53 -7.55
CA SER A 52 -19.35 0.36 -8.19
C SER A 52 -19.58 0.21 -9.70
N ILE A 53 -20.54 0.93 -10.29
CA ILE A 53 -20.88 0.84 -11.72
C ILE A 53 -21.03 2.27 -12.23
N GLY A 54 -20.46 2.57 -13.40
CA GLY A 54 -20.48 3.90 -14.00
C GLY A 54 -19.69 4.93 -13.19
N GLY A 55 -18.71 4.47 -12.40
CA GLY A 55 -18.09 5.29 -11.36
C GLY A 55 -16.66 4.88 -11.02
N ASP A 56 -16.44 4.38 -9.80
CA ASP A 56 -15.11 4.28 -9.19
C ASP A 56 -14.18 3.31 -9.95
N TRP A 57 -14.72 2.22 -10.51
CA TRP A 57 -13.95 1.25 -11.29
C TRP A 57 -13.56 1.76 -12.67
N ALA A 58 -14.49 2.42 -13.38
CA ALA A 58 -14.16 3.15 -14.59
C ALA A 58 -13.03 4.18 -14.35
N VAL A 59 -13.14 4.99 -13.30
CA VAL A 59 -12.11 6.00 -12.97
C VAL A 59 -10.78 5.35 -12.64
N LEU A 60 -10.77 4.30 -11.80
CA LEU A 60 -9.55 3.57 -11.45
C LEU A 60 -8.86 2.98 -12.70
N GLY A 61 -9.60 2.25 -13.54
CA GLY A 61 -9.05 1.59 -14.72
C GLY A 61 -8.55 2.56 -15.79
N LEU A 62 -9.26 3.66 -16.02
CA LEU A 62 -8.85 4.71 -16.96
C LEU A 62 -7.61 5.45 -16.46
N ALA A 63 -7.61 5.90 -15.20
CA ALA A 63 -6.50 6.67 -14.63
C ALA A 63 -5.23 5.83 -14.49
N ARG A 64 -5.34 4.59 -13.97
CA ARG A 64 -4.17 3.74 -13.73
C ARG A 64 -3.57 3.15 -14.99
N GLY A 65 -4.37 2.84 -16.00
CA GLY A 65 -3.85 2.34 -17.27
C GLY A 65 -3.38 3.44 -18.24
N GLY A 66 -3.57 4.72 -17.87
CA GLY A 66 -3.09 5.88 -18.61
C GLY A 66 -3.91 6.18 -19.86
N ALA A 67 -5.23 5.95 -19.81
CA ALA A 67 -6.12 6.18 -20.94
C ALA A 67 -6.14 7.65 -21.37
N ASP A 68 -6.21 7.88 -22.69
CA ASP A 68 -6.48 9.20 -23.25
C ASP A 68 -7.98 9.52 -23.14
N VAL A 69 -8.32 10.32 -22.13
CA VAL A 69 -9.71 10.75 -21.86
C VAL A 69 -9.89 12.22 -22.20
N LYS A 70 -11.14 12.64 -22.45
CA LYS A 70 -11.45 14.05 -22.71
C LYS A 70 -10.95 14.93 -21.56
N SER A 71 -10.40 16.09 -21.91
CA SER A 71 -10.03 17.13 -20.93
C SER A 71 -11.18 17.39 -19.95
N GLY A 72 -10.88 17.43 -18.64
CA GLY A 72 -11.89 17.65 -17.61
C GLY A 72 -12.64 16.38 -17.16
N TYR A 73 -12.33 15.19 -17.70
CA TYR A 73 -13.05 13.96 -17.35
C TYR A 73 -12.89 13.62 -15.86
N PHE A 74 -11.65 13.57 -15.37
CA PHE A 74 -11.35 13.26 -13.96
C PHE A 74 -11.70 14.42 -13.03
N GLU A 75 -11.48 15.66 -13.47
CA GLU A 75 -11.90 16.86 -12.73
C GLU A 75 -13.41 16.86 -12.50
N GLY A 76 -14.20 16.56 -13.55
CA GLY A 76 -15.64 16.47 -13.43
C GLY A 76 -16.10 15.34 -12.50
N TYR A 77 -15.43 14.17 -12.48
CA TYR A 77 -15.68 13.13 -11.48
C TYR A 77 -15.49 13.69 -10.07
N TYR A 78 -14.35 14.33 -9.84
CA TYR A 78 -13.98 14.86 -8.53
C TYR A 78 -14.96 15.95 -8.06
N GLU A 79 -15.34 16.90 -8.92
CA GLU A 79 -16.33 17.95 -8.59
C GLU A 79 -17.70 17.38 -8.18
N ARG A 80 -18.15 16.31 -8.87
CA ARG A 80 -19.39 15.61 -8.53
C ARG A 80 -19.26 14.87 -7.20
N LEU A 81 -18.12 14.23 -6.96
CA LEU A 81 -17.83 13.57 -5.70
C LEU A 81 -17.81 14.59 -4.55
N GLU A 82 -17.11 15.71 -4.69
CA GLU A 82 -17.09 16.79 -3.70
C GLU A 82 -18.50 17.30 -3.38
N SER A 83 -19.33 17.49 -4.41
CA SER A 83 -20.73 17.91 -4.23
C SER A 83 -21.54 16.87 -3.44
N TYR A 84 -21.35 15.59 -3.73
CA TYR A 84 -22.03 14.52 -3.01
C TYR A 84 -21.55 14.39 -1.57
N VAL A 85 -20.24 14.39 -1.35
CA VAL A 85 -19.61 14.33 -0.02
C VAL A 85 -20.13 15.44 0.87
N LYS A 86 -20.24 16.68 0.36
CA LYS A 86 -20.89 17.79 1.08
C LYS A 86 -22.35 17.49 1.41
N SER A 87 -23.11 17.00 0.44
CA SER A 87 -24.54 16.71 0.60
C SER A 87 -24.84 15.61 1.62
N CYS A 88 -23.90 14.66 1.82
CA CYS A 88 -24.01 13.59 2.80
C CYS A 88 -23.16 13.81 4.05
N GLU A 89 -22.61 15.02 4.23
CA GLU A 89 -21.77 15.39 5.37
C GLU A 89 -20.61 14.41 5.62
N GLY A 90 -19.96 13.94 4.56
CA GLY A 90 -18.87 12.96 4.62
C GLY A 90 -19.32 11.50 4.84
N VAL A 91 -20.59 11.24 5.12
CA VAL A 91 -21.09 9.88 5.39
C VAL A 91 -21.52 9.20 4.09
N LEU A 92 -20.56 8.63 3.35
CA LEU A 92 -20.84 7.91 2.10
C LEU A 92 -21.80 6.74 2.30
N HIS A 93 -21.65 5.99 3.40
CA HIS A 93 -22.56 4.91 3.75
C HIS A 93 -22.44 4.52 5.24
N LYS A 94 -23.57 4.13 5.86
CA LYS A 94 -23.63 3.78 7.30
C LYS A 94 -23.13 2.38 7.65
N ARG A 95 -23.22 1.42 6.72
CA ARG A 95 -22.80 0.00 6.91
C ARG A 95 -21.75 -0.55 5.92
N LYS A 96 -21.75 -0.08 4.67
CA LYS A 96 -20.84 -0.55 3.62
C LYS A 96 -19.59 0.31 3.63
N TYR A 97 -18.60 -0.04 4.43
CA TYR A 97 -17.37 0.74 4.52
C TYR A 97 -16.49 0.54 3.28
N THR A 98 -16.77 -0.49 2.47
CA THR A 98 -16.19 -0.65 1.13
C THR A 98 -16.54 0.50 0.18
N GLU A 99 -17.57 1.33 0.45
CA GLU A 99 -17.83 2.54 -0.33
C GLU A 99 -16.69 3.56 -0.17
N TYR A 100 -16.24 3.79 1.07
CA TYR A 100 -15.10 4.68 1.35
C TYR A 100 -13.83 4.17 0.68
N SER A 101 -13.56 2.87 0.78
CA SER A 101 -12.38 2.26 0.17
C SER A 101 -12.35 2.41 -1.35
N ARG A 102 -13.48 2.18 -2.04
CA ARG A 102 -13.53 2.30 -3.51
C ARG A 102 -13.35 3.74 -3.99
N VAL A 103 -14.02 4.68 -3.32
CA VAL A 103 -13.86 6.11 -3.63
C VAL A 103 -12.41 6.54 -3.38
N ALA A 104 -11.80 6.12 -2.26
CA ALA A 104 -10.40 6.44 -1.97
C ALA A 104 -9.44 5.90 -3.04
N LEU A 105 -9.68 4.68 -3.55
CA LEU A 105 -8.90 4.12 -4.67
C LEU A 105 -9.00 5.01 -5.93
N ALA A 106 -10.22 5.40 -6.32
CA ALA A 106 -10.46 6.24 -7.50
C ALA A 106 -9.88 7.66 -7.35
N VAL A 107 -10.07 8.29 -6.18
CA VAL A 107 -9.52 9.61 -5.85
C VAL A 107 -7.99 9.60 -5.89
N THR A 108 -7.37 8.56 -5.32
CA THR A 108 -5.91 8.42 -5.35
C THR A 108 -5.41 8.18 -6.77
N ALA A 109 -6.12 7.40 -7.58
CA ALA A 109 -5.75 7.10 -8.96
C ALA A 109 -5.66 8.33 -9.85
N ILE A 110 -6.51 9.33 -9.61
CA ILE A 110 -6.49 10.63 -10.33
C ILE A 110 -5.54 11.65 -9.69
N GLY A 111 -4.70 11.23 -8.74
CA GLY A 111 -3.70 12.08 -8.09
C GLY A 111 -4.26 13.05 -7.05
N LYS A 112 -5.49 12.83 -6.58
CA LYS A 112 -6.12 13.59 -5.49
C LYS A 112 -5.94 12.86 -4.15
N ASP A 113 -6.12 13.59 -3.06
CA ASP A 113 -5.97 13.06 -1.71
C ASP A 113 -7.32 12.64 -1.13
N ALA A 114 -7.48 11.37 -0.75
CA ALA A 114 -8.71 10.86 -0.15
C ALA A 114 -8.96 11.38 1.27
N ARG A 115 -7.96 12.01 1.91
CA ARG A 115 -8.05 12.61 3.25
C ARG A 115 -8.69 14.00 3.26
N ASP A 116 -8.86 14.62 2.09
CA ASP A 116 -9.58 15.88 1.95
C ASP A 116 -10.36 15.86 0.64
N VAL A 117 -11.59 15.40 0.75
CA VAL A 117 -12.58 15.57 -0.30
C VAL A 117 -13.65 16.48 0.25
N ALA A 118 -13.67 17.72 -0.25
CA ALA A 118 -14.59 18.75 0.21
C ALA A 118 -14.54 19.04 1.73
N GLY A 119 -13.37 18.92 2.36
CA GLY A 119 -13.20 19.11 3.81
C GLY A 119 -13.47 17.87 4.67
N TYR A 120 -13.70 16.71 4.05
CA TYR A 120 -13.94 15.44 4.74
C TYR A 120 -12.82 14.43 4.45
N ASP A 121 -12.33 13.78 5.50
CA ASP A 121 -11.43 12.64 5.40
C ASP A 121 -12.25 11.36 5.12
N LEU A 122 -12.20 10.89 3.87
CA LEU A 122 -12.91 9.67 3.46
C LEU A 122 -12.24 8.39 3.94
N LEU A 123 -11.01 8.46 4.47
CA LEU A 123 -10.33 7.33 5.08
C LEU A 123 -10.66 7.20 6.56
N LEU A 124 -11.03 8.29 7.27
CA LEU A 124 -11.36 8.28 8.70
C LEU A 124 -12.30 7.14 9.14
N PRO A 125 -13.35 6.77 8.38
CA PRO A 125 -14.18 5.62 8.70
C PRO A 125 -13.42 4.29 8.75
N LEU A 126 -12.35 4.13 7.97
CA LEU A 126 -11.44 2.98 8.00
C LEU A 126 -10.53 2.99 9.25
N GLY A 127 -10.65 3.98 10.14
CA GLY A 127 -10.11 3.94 11.50
C GLY A 127 -10.98 3.13 12.48
N ASP A 128 -12.22 2.79 12.11
CA ASP A 128 -13.13 1.98 12.93
C ASP A 128 -13.11 0.52 12.49
N TYR A 129 -12.43 -0.32 13.26
CA TYR A 129 -12.21 -1.73 12.89
C TYR A 129 -13.53 -2.47 12.77
N GLU A 130 -14.42 -2.40 13.76
CA GLU A 130 -15.65 -3.18 13.79
C GLU A 130 -16.61 -2.79 12.67
N LYS A 131 -16.76 -1.50 12.39
CA LYS A 131 -17.61 -1.06 11.28
C LYS A 131 -17.02 -1.45 9.94
N THR A 132 -15.70 -1.39 9.79
CA THR A 132 -15.03 -1.81 8.56
C THR A 132 -15.21 -3.30 8.30
N VAL A 133 -14.96 -4.16 9.29
CA VAL A 133 -15.06 -5.62 9.13
C VAL A 133 -16.49 -6.15 9.30
N TYR A 134 -17.48 -5.27 9.43
CA TYR A 134 -18.90 -5.66 9.44
C TYR A 134 -19.29 -6.41 8.15
N GLN A 135 -18.66 -6.08 7.03
CA GLN A 135 -18.79 -6.81 5.75
C GLN A 135 -17.92 -8.08 5.69
N GLY A 136 -17.44 -8.57 6.83
CA GLY A 136 -16.55 -9.71 6.91
C GLY A 136 -15.15 -9.40 6.36
N VAL A 137 -14.50 -10.43 5.82
CA VAL A 137 -13.14 -10.31 5.25
C VAL A 137 -13.10 -9.33 4.06
N ASN A 138 -14.21 -9.19 3.32
CA ASN A 138 -14.31 -8.25 2.21
C ASN A 138 -14.03 -6.80 2.65
N GLY A 139 -14.56 -6.38 3.81
CA GLY A 139 -14.27 -5.05 4.35
C GLY A 139 -12.79 -4.83 4.68
N ALA A 140 -12.13 -5.83 5.26
CA ALA A 140 -10.70 -5.76 5.57
C ALA A 140 -9.81 -5.71 4.31
N ILE A 141 -10.16 -6.49 3.28
CA ILE A 141 -9.48 -6.49 1.97
C ILE A 141 -9.51 -5.08 1.37
N PHE A 142 -10.71 -4.51 1.23
CA PHE A 142 -10.90 -3.18 0.65
C PHE A 142 -10.20 -2.09 1.47
N ALA A 143 -10.22 -2.18 2.79
CA ALA A 143 -9.54 -1.22 3.65
C ALA A 143 -8.02 -1.22 3.41
N LEU A 144 -7.38 -2.40 3.37
CA LEU A 144 -5.95 -2.47 3.06
C LEU A 144 -5.63 -1.93 1.67
N LEU A 145 -6.39 -2.33 0.64
CA LEU A 145 -6.18 -1.82 -0.72
C LEU A 145 -6.27 -0.29 -0.79
N ALA A 146 -7.27 0.32 -0.14
CA ALA A 146 -7.45 1.77 -0.13
C ALA A 146 -6.34 2.49 0.65
N LEU A 147 -5.95 1.97 1.81
CA LEU A 147 -4.89 2.55 2.62
C LEU A 147 -3.52 2.45 1.93
N ASP A 148 -3.26 1.35 1.22
CA ASP A 148 -1.99 1.13 0.54
C ASP A 148 -1.89 1.87 -0.79
N ALA A 149 -3.02 2.19 -1.43
CA ALA A 149 -3.08 2.98 -2.67
C ALA A 149 -2.31 4.29 -2.60
N GLY A 150 -2.61 5.14 -1.62
CA GLY A 150 -1.91 6.41 -1.43
C GLY A 150 -0.85 6.36 -0.33
N GLN A 151 -0.48 5.16 0.14
CA GLN A 151 0.41 4.97 1.30
C GLN A 151 -0.11 5.71 2.54
N TYR A 152 -1.42 5.74 2.70
CA TYR A 152 -2.07 6.44 3.80
C TYR A 152 -1.78 5.78 5.13
N GLU A 153 -1.58 6.57 6.17
CA GLU A 153 -1.61 6.06 7.54
C GLU A 153 -3.03 5.62 7.87
N VAL A 154 -3.18 4.64 8.78
CA VAL A 154 -4.52 4.30 9.27
C VAL A 154 -5.00 5.48 10.10
N PRO A 155 -6.11 6.14 9.74
CA PRO A 155 -6.55 7.33 10.43
C PRO A 155 -7.01 6.97 11.84
N VAL A 156 -6.73 7.89 12.77
CA VAL A 156 -7.17 7.75 14.16
C VAL A 156 -8.62 8.18 14.25
N ASN A 157 -9.49 7.22 14.55
CA ASN A 157 -10.90 7.46 14.74
C ASN A 157 -11.23 7.32 16.23
N THR A 158 -11.29 8.45 16.94
CA THR A 158 -11.54 8.47 18.39
C THR A 158 -12.93 7.96 18.77
N ASP A 159 -13.86 7.91 17.81
CA ASP A 159 -15.21 7.37 18.00
C ASP A 159 -15.28 5.86 17.73
N ALA A 160 -14.20 5.26 17.23
CA ALA A 160 -14.13 3.83 17.00
C ALA A 160 -14.14 3.07 18.32
N LYS A 161 -14.92 1.99 18.36
CA LYS A 161 -14.90 1.07 19.51
C LYS A 161 -13.55 0.35 19.61
N THR A 162 -13.04 -0.13 18.48
CA THR A 162 -11.67 -0.60 18.32
C THR A 162 -11.00 0.19 17.22
N GLN A 163 -9.94 0.91 17.57
CA GLN A 163 -9.09 1.58 16.61
C GLN A 163 -8.50 0.54 15.64
N ALA A 164 -8.74 0.74 14.35
CA ALA A 164 -8.18 -0.11 13.31
C ALA A 164 -6.66 0.06 13.21
N THR A 165 -6.00 -1.01 12.77
CA THR A 165 -4.61 -1.02 12.34
C THR A 165 -4.48 -1.90 11.10
N ARG A 166 -3.42 -1.71 10.31
CA ARG A 166 -3.11 -2.63 9.19
C ARG A 166 -3.00 -4.08 9.66
N GLU A 167 -2.40 -4.29 10.82
CA GLU A 167 -2.25 -5.60 11.45
C GLU A 167 -3.62 -6.24 11.72
N LEU A 168 -4.58 -5.49 12.28
CA LEU A 168 -5.93 -6.02 12.53
C LEU A 168 -6.64 -6.44 11.24
N TYR A 169 -6.53 -5.64 10.18
CA TYR A 169 -7.11 -6.01 8.89
C TYR A 169 -6.43 -7.23 8.27
N MET A 170 -5.10 -7.27 8.31
CA MET A 170 -4.34 -8.42 7.81
C MET A 170 -4.67 -9.69 8.61
N GLN A 171 -4.74 -9.62 9.95
CA GLN A 171 -5.18 -10.74 10.79
C GLN A 171 -6.61 -11.19 10.48
N LYS A 172 -7.52 -10.25 10.20
CA LYS A 172 -8.87 -10.59 9.76
C LYS A 172 -8.86 -11.39 8.46
N ILE A 173 -8.02 -11.02 7.49
CA ILE A 173 -7.87 -11.75 6.23
C ILE A 173 -7.26 -13.13 6.50
N LEU A 174 -6.11 -13.20 7.18
CA LEU A 174 -5.43 -14.47 7.47
C LEU A 174 -6.32 -15.44 8.26
N GLY A 175 -7.03 -14.94 9.29
CA GLY A 175 -7.94 -15.74 10.10
C GLY A 175 -9.22 -16.17 9.39
N SER A 176 -9.49 -15.65 8.19
CA SER A 176 -10.61 -16.06 7.34
C SER A 176 -10.20 -17.04 6.24
N GLN A 177 -8.92 -17.44 6.18
CA GLN A 177 -8.45 -18.43 5.20
C GLN A 177 -9.06 -19.81 5.50
N LEU A 178 -9.61 -20.44 4.48
CA LEU A 178 -10.26 -21.74 4.55
C LEU A 178 -9.24 -22.88 4.56
N SER A 179 -9.69 -24.09 4.92
CA SER A 179 -8.83 -25.28 5.02
C SER A 179 -8.24 -25.71 3.68
N ASP A 180 -8.88 -25.36 2.56
CA ASP A 180 -8.38 -25.58 1.20
C ASP A 180 -7.41 -24.49 0.72
N GLY A 181 -7.14 -23.48 1.56
CA GLY A 181 -6.20 -22.40 1.30
C GLY A 181 -6.80 -21.14 0.68
N GLY A 182 -8.05 -21.18 0.22
CA GLY A 182 -8.71 -20.00 -0.36
C GLY A 182 -9.50 -19.17 0.63
N TRP A 183 -10.28 -18.22 0.10
CA TRP A 183 -11.20 -17.37 0.85
C TRP A 183 -12.59 -17.41 0.23
N ASN A 184 -13.61 -17.16 1.05
CA ASN A 184 -15.00 -17.03 0.61
C ASN A 184 -15.77 -16.09 1.55
N ILE A 185 -16.80 -15.41 1.05
CA ILE A 185 -17.65 -14.50 1.84
C ILE A 185 -18.51 -15.35 2.78
N ALA A 186 -19.03 -16.46 2.24
CA ALA A 186 -19.82 -17.43 2.97
C ALA A 186 -19.62 -18.82 2.37
N GLY A 187 -19.25 -19.80 3.20
CA GLY A 187 -19.02 -21.17 2.76
C GLY A 187 -17.70 -21.72 3.29
N THR A 188 -17.39 -22.96 2.91
CA THR A 188 -16.22 -23.70 3.39
C THR A 188 -15.23 -24.06 2.29
N ALA A 189 -15.46 -23.60 1.07
CA ALA A 189 -14.59 -23.81 -0.08
C ALA A 189 -14.17 -22.48 -0.71
N ALA A 190 -12.97 -22.45 -1.26
CA ALA A 190 -12.41 -21.32 -1.98
C ALA A 190 -13.36 -20.81 -3.06
N ASP A 191 -13.60 -19.50 -3.05
CA ASP A 191 -14.25 -18.77 -4.13
C ASP A 191 -13.20 -18.00 -4.93
N ALA A 192 -13.29 -17.98 -6.26
CA ALA A 192 -12.26 -17.36 -7.10
C ALA A 192 -12.10 -15.87 -6.83
N ASP A 193 -13.21 -15.13 -6.78
CA ASP A 193 -13.22 -13.68 -6.61
C ASP A 193 -12.60 -13.32 -5.26
N LEU A 194 -13.11 -13.87 -4.17
CA LEU A 194 -12.63 -13.47 -2.86
C LEU A 194 -11.23 -13.99 -2.56
N THR A 195 -10.86 -15.16 -3.06
CA THR A 195 -9.48 -15.66 -2.96
C THR A 195 -8.54 -14.70 -3.68
N ALA A 196 -8.87 -14.30 -4.91
CA ALA A 196 -8.06 -13.37 -5.67
C ALA A 196 -7.96 -11.98 -4.99
N MET A 197 -9.08 -11.44 -4.52
CA MET A 197 -9.09 -10.15 -3.81
C MET A 197 -8.29 -10.20 -2.51
N ALA A 198 -8.34 -11.30 -1.75
CA ALA A 198 -7.50 -11.48 -0.57
C ALA A 198 -6.01 -11.49 -0.93
N LEU A 199 -5.64 -12.15 -2.03
CA LEU A 199 -4.27 -12.16 -2.54
C LEU A 199 -3.80 -10.77 -2.97
N GLN A 200 -4.66 -9.99 -3.64
CA GLN A 200 -4.36 -8.59 -4.00
C GLN A 200 -4.01 -7.76 -2.75
N ALA A 201 -4.84 -7.82 -1.70
CA ALA A 201 -4.61 -7.06 -0.47
C ALA A 201 -3.36 -7.53 0.30
N LEU A 202 -3.01 -8.82 0.22
CA LEU A 202 -1.86 -9.39 0.92
C LEU A 202 -0.54 -9.30 0.13
N ALA A 203 -0.57 -8.95 -1.15
CA ALA A 203 0.60 -8.99 -2.04
C ALA A 203 1.78 -8.16 -1.49
N GLY A 204 1.48 -6.99 -0.92
CA GLY A 204 2.46 -6.10 -0.29
C GLY A 204 3.01 -6.55 1.07
N TYR A 205 2.53 -7.67 1.62
CA TYR A 205 2.82 -8.09 3.00
C TYR A 205 3.55 -9.45 3.09
N THR A 206 3.95 -10.03 1.96
CA THR A 206 4.58 -11.36 1.84
C THR A 206 5.96 -11.50 2.50
N VAL A 207 6.52 -10.39 2.96
CA VAL A 207 7.63 -10.35 3.89
C VAL A 207 7.32 -11.10 5.20
N GLN A 208 6.09 -10.98 5.69
CA GLN A 208 5.66 -11.67 6.89
C GLN A 208 5.45 -13.15 6.56
N THR A 209 6.12 -14.04 7.29
CA THR A 209 6.11 -15.48 6.99
C THR A 209 4.70 -16.09 7.03
N SER A 210 3.85 -15.63 7.95
CA SER A 210 2.45 -16.03 8.03
C SER A 210 1.66 -15.62 6.78
N VAL A 211 1.84 -14.37 6.33
CA VAL A 211 1.21 -13.85 5.12
C VAL A 211 1.73 -14.59 3.89
N LYS A 212 3.05 -14.79 3.77
CA LYS A 212 3.65 -15.55 2.68
C LYS A 212 3.04 -16.94 2.55
N ALA A 213 2.97 -17.67 3.66
CA ALA A 213 2.39 -19.01 3.69
C ALA A 213 0.90 -19.00 3.31
N ALA A 214 0.14 -17.99 3.75
CA ALA A 214 -1.25 -17.83 3.35
C ALA A 214 -1.39 -17.50 1.85
N VAL A 215 -0.57 -16.60 1.32
CA VAL A 215 -0.52 -16.25 -0.11
C VAL A 215 -0.18 -17.47 -0.96
N GLU A 216 0.83 -18.25 -0.58
CA GLU A 216 1.20 -19.49 -1.29
C GLU A 216 0.05 -20.50 -1.33
N LYS A 217 -0.67 -20.68 -0.21
CA LYS A 217 -1.88 -21.52 -0.16
C LYS A 217 -3.00 -20.98 -1.02
N GLY A 218 -3.24 -19.67 -1.02
CA GLY A 218 -4.26 -19.02 -1.85
C GLY A 218 -3.98 -19.15 -3.33
N VAL A 219 -2.72 -18.94 -3.74
CA VAL A 219 -2.26 -19.15 -5.12
C VAL A 219 -2.47 -20.61 -5.54
N ALA A 220 -2.12 -21.57 -4.67
CA ALA A 220 -2.38 -22.98 -4.93
C ALA A 220 -3.88 -23.30 -5.04
N ALA A 221 -4.72 -22.68 -4.21
CA ALA A 221 -6.17 -22.82 -4.25
C ALA A 221 -6.75 -22.30 -5.58
N LEU A 222 -6.36 -21.10 -6.02
CA LEU A 222 -6.76 -20.57 -7.34
C LEU A 222 -6.32 -21.49 -8.47
N SER A 223 -5.05 -21.90 -8.50
CA SER A 223 -4.52 -22.84 -9.50
C SER A 223 -5.29 -24.16 -9.55
N LYS A 224 -5.84 -24.62 -8.41
CA LYS A 224 -6.62 -25.85 -8.31
C LYS A 224 -8.06 -25.69 -8.83
N ILE A 225 -8.70 -24.54 -8.60
CA ILE A 225 -10.09 -24.29 -9.01
C ILE A 225 -10.22 -23.75 -10.45
N GLN A 226 -9.12 -23.37 -11.08
CA GLN A 226 -9.12 -22.94 -12.47
C GLN A 226 -9.68 -24.02 -13.41
N GLY A 227 -10.60 -23.61 -14.28
CA GLY A 227 -11.25 -24.45 -15.27
C GLY A 227 -10.31 -24.96 -16.35
N ALA A 228 -10.74 -26.02 -17.04
CA ALA A 228 -9.99 -26.63 -18.14
C ALA A 228 -9.80 -25.69 -19.36
N ASP A 229 -10.61 -24.64 -19.45
CA ASP A 229 -10.59 -23.55 -20.42
C ASP A 229 -9.69 -22.37 -19.96
N GLY A 230 -9.00 -22.51 -18.83
CA GLY A 230 -8.21 -21.44 -18.22
C GLY A 230 -9.03 -20.43 -17.41
N GLY A 231 -10.36 -20.59 -17.37
CA GLY A 231 -11.28 -19.64 -16.74
C GLY A 231 -11.50 -19.85 -15.25
N PHE A 232 -12.13 -18.86 -14.62
CA PHE A 232 -12.51 -18.88 -13.21
C PHE A 232 -14.00 -18.71 -13.00
N SER A 233 -14.48 -19.18 -11.86
CA SER A 233 -15.90 -19.19 -11.50
C SER A 233 -16.12 -18.74 -10.07
N THR A 234 -17.25 -18.10 -9.84
CA THR A 234 -17.77 -17.76 -8.51
C THR A 234 -19.18 -18.35 -8.36
N GLY A 235 -19.49 -18.91 -7.19
CA GLY A 235 -20.78 -19.58 -6.95
C GLY A 235 -21.11 -20.71 -7.94
N GLY A 236 -20.10 -21.27 -8.62
CA GLY A 236 -20.26 -22.29 -9.65
C GLY A 236 -20.54 -21.77 -11.07
N ALA A 237 -20.57 -20.46 -11.29
CA ALA A 237 -20.75 -19.84 -12.60
C ALA A 237 -19.45 -19.19 -13.09
N ALA A 238 -19.09 -19.45 -14.35
CA ALA A 238 -17.97 -18.77 -15.00
C ALA A 238 -18.35 -17.34 -15.37
N THR A 239 -17.51 -16.36 -14.99
CA THR A 239 -17.79 -14.94 -15.20
C THR A 239 -16.56 -14.18 -15.67
N CYS A 240 -16.77 -13.07 -16.37
CA CYS A 240 -15.69 -12.15 -16.73
C CYS A 240 -15.00 -11.57 -15.48
N GLU A 241 -15.78 -11.20 -14.48
CA GLU A 241 -15.33 -10.57 -13.24
C GLU A 241 -14.38 -11.50 -12.45
N SER A 242 -14.70 -12.79 -12.36
CA SER A 242 -13.81 -13.78 -11.72
C SER A 242 -12.44 -13.84 -12.39
N ASN A 243 -12.40 -13.83 -13.73
CA ASN A 243 -11.15 -13.81 -14.48
C ASN A 243 -10.38 -12.49 -14.25
N ALA A 244 -11.10 -11.36 -14.22
CA ALA A 244 -10.52 -10.05 -13.95
C ALA A 244 -9.87 -9.98 -12.56
N GLN A 245 -10.55 -10.46 -11.51
CA GLN A 245 -9.99 -10.49 -10.15
C GLN A 245 -8.72 -11.33 -10.07
N VAL A 246 -8.72 -12.51 -10.70
CA VAL A 246 -7.53 -13.38 -10.72
C VAL A 246 -6.38 -12.72 -11.46
N LEU A 247 -6.61 -12.10 -12.62
CA LEU A 247 -5.56 -11.39 -13.35
C LEU A 247 -4.93 -10.26 -12.53
N VAL A 248 -5.74 -9.50 -11.79
CA VAL A 248 -5.22 -8.46 -10.89
C VAL A 248 -4.40 -9.10 -9.76
N ALA A 249 -4.85 -10.22 -9.19
CA ALA A 249 -4.09 -10.92 -8.16
C ALA A 249 -2.73 -11.42 -8.67
N LEU A 250 -2.69 -12.00 -9.88
CA LEU A 250 -1.44 -12.41 -10.52
C LEU A 250 -0.51 -11.21 -10.75
N ALA A 251 -1.07 -10.10 -11.24
CA ALA A 251 -0.33 -8.87 -11.49
C ALA A 251 0.30 -8.29 -10.21
N GLU A 252 -0.50 -8.15 -9.15
CA GLU A 252 -0.04 -7.62 -7.85
C GLU A 252 1.00 -8.52 -7.18
N LEU A 253 0.92 -9.85 -7.39
CA LEU A 253 1.89 -10.82 -6.89
C LEU A 253 3.14 -10.95 -7.77
N GLY A 254 3.18 -10.29 -8.93
CA GLY A 254 4.28 -10.44 -9.88
C GLY A 254 4.34 -11.83 -10.52
N ILE A 255 3.22 -12.58 -10.56
CA ILE A 255 3.14 -13.88 -11.21
C ILE A 255 2.90 -13.68 -12.71
N SER A 256 3.70 -14.35 -13.54
CA SER A 256 3.58 -14.26 -15.00
C SER A 256 2.28 -14.89 -15.50
N LEU A 257 1.73 -14.37 -16.59
CA LEU A 257 0.51 -14.91 -17.22
C LEU A 257 0.70 -16.33 -17.79
N ASP A 258 1.94 -16.69 -18.14
CA ASP A 258 2.32 -18.03 -18.62
C ASP A 258 2.84 -18.95 -17.50
N ASP A 259 2.69 -18.57 -16.22
CA ASP A 259 3.04 -19.42 -15.09
C ASP A 259 2.27 -20.73 -15.19
N SER A 260 3.01 -21.85 -15.20
CA SER A 260 2.44 -23.18 -15.47
C SER A 260 1.34 -23.61 -14.49
N ARG A 261 1.28 -22.99 -13.29
CA ARG A 261 0.17 -23.21 -12.34
C ARG A 261 -1.16 -22.70 -12.90
N PHE A 262 -1.11 -21.63 -13.71
CA PHE A 262 -2.26 -20.90 -14.25
C PHE A 262 -2.51 -21.12 -15.74
N VAL A 263 -1.88 -22.13 -16.35
CA VAL A 263 -2.12 -22.56 -17.73
C VAL A 263 -2.81 -23.92 -17.73
N LYS A 264 -4.07 -23.99 -18.19
CA LYS A 264 -4.84 -25.25 -18.31
C LYS A 264 -5.14 -25.52 -19.76
N ASN A 265 -4.73 -26.71 -20.26
CA ASN A 265 -4.88 -27.10 -21.66
C ASN A 265 -4.40 -26.04 -22.66
N GLY A 266 -3.33 -25.33 -22.33
CA GLY A 266 -2.77 -24.25 -23.15
C GLY A 266 -3.51 -22.92 -23.07
N SER A 267 -4.53 -22.78 -22.22
CA SER A 267 -5.30 -21.55 -22.01
C SER A 267 -4.93 -20.89 -20.68
N THR A 268 -4.70 -19.58 -20.72
CA THR A 268 -4.41 -18.72 -19.56
C THR A 268 -5.69 -18.07 -19.02
N ALA A 269 -5.59 -17.42 -17.85
CA ALA A 269 -6.64 -16.54 -17.33
C ALA A 269 -6.93 -15.34 -18.24
N LEU A 270 -5.91 -14.85 -18.97
CA LEU A 270 -6.07 -13.76 -19.94
C LEU A 270 -6.86 -14.25 -21.16
N ASP A 271 -6.52 -15.42 -21.70
CA ASP A 271 -7.27 -16.00 -22.81
C ASP A 271 -8.74 -16.16 -22.44
N ALA A 272 -9.01 -16.70 -21.24
CA ALA A 272 -10.35 -16.83 -20.71
C ALA A 272 -11.07 -15.47 -20.59
N LEU A 273 -10.43 -14.44 -20.00
CA LEU A 273 -11.01 -13.09 -19.94
C LEU A 273 -11.38 -12.55 -21.32
N LEU A 274 -10.48 -12.69 -22.31
CA LEU A 274 -10.66 -12.14 -23.65
C LEU A 274 -11.82 -12.80 -24.41
N THR A 275 -12.25 -14.02 -24.04
CA THR A 275 -13.47 -14.62 -24.61
C THR A 275 -14.75 -13.85 -24.30
N TYR A 276 -14.76 -13.07 -23.21
CA TYR A 276 -15.91 -12.23 -22.83
C TYR A 276 -15.94 -10.89 -23.57
N ALA A 277 -14.85 -10.51 -24.25
CA ALA A 277 -14.72 -9.24 -24.95
C ALA A 277 -15.59 -9.19 -26.22
N ASN A 278 -16.27 -8.07 -26.42
CA ASN A 278 -17.05 -7.77 -27.61
C ASN A 278 -16.22 -6.97 -28.63
N ALA A 279 -16.71 -6.96 -29.87
CA ALA A 279 -16.06 -6.26 -30.98
C ALA A 279 -15.98 -4.73 -30.80
N ASP A 280 -16.77 -4.13 -29.91
CA ASP A 280 -16.78 -2.70 -29.60
C ASP A 280 -15.92 -2.29 -28.40
N GLY A 281 -15.34 -3.25 -27.67
CA GLY A 281 -14.53 -3.03 -26.48
C GLY A 281 -15.25 -3.25 -25.15
N SER A 282 -16.57 -3.49 -25.17
CA SER A 282 -17.29 -3.93 -23.97
C SER A 282 -16.98 -5.38 -23.60
N PHE A 283 -17.28 -5.77 -22.37
CA PHE A 283 -17.24 -7.16 -21.91
C PHE A 283 -18.61 -7.62 -21.46
N ARG A 284 -18.83 -8.93 -21.53
CA ARG A 284 -20.05 -9.60 -21.09
C ARG A 284 -19.84 -10.22 -19.71
N HIS A 285 -20.90 -10.32 -18.91
CA HIS A 285 -20.83 -11.00 -17.60
C HIS A 285 -20.65 -12.52 -17.78
N THR A 286 -21.47 -13.12 -18.63
CA THR A 286 -21.41 -14.54 -19.04
C THR A 286 -21.18 -14.62 -20.55
N LEU A 287 -20.70 -15.77 -21.05
CA LEU A 287 -20.41 -15.96 -22.48
C LEU A 287 -21.64 -15.79 -23.39
N ASP A 288 -22.81 -16.18 -22.91
CA ASP A 288 -24.10 -16.05 -23.62
C ASP A 288 -24.80 -14.71 -23.34
N GLY A 289 -24.16 -13.83 -22.57
CA GLY A 289 -24.70 -12.53 -22.18
C GLY A 289 -24.47 -11.42 -23.21
N GLU A 290 -25.07 -10.27 -22.93
CA GLU A 290 -24.83 -9.01 -23.63
C GLU A 290 -23.75 -8.18 -22.92
N ALA A 291 -23.37 -7.04 -23.51
CA ALA A 291 -22.48 -6.08 -22.88
C ALA A 291 -22.93 -5.74 -21.45
N ASN A 292 -22.02 -5.84 -20.50
CA ASN A 292 -22.25 -5.61 -19.09
C ASN A 292 -21.24 -4.59 -18.55
N GLU A 293 -21.74 -3.55 -17.91
CA GLU A 293 -20.93 -2.42 -17.46
C GLU A 293 -19.94 -2.82 -16.35
N MET A 294 -20.37 -3.62 -15.37
CA MET A 294 -19.49 -4.10 -14.30
C MET A 294 -18.39 -5.00 -14.86
N ALA A 295 -18.73 -5.96 -15.72
CA ALA A 295 -17.75 -6.83 -16.37
C ALA A 295 -16.73 -6.00 -17.17
N THR A 296 -17.21 -4.99 -17.91
CA THR A 296 -16.36 -4.10 -18.71
C THR A 296 -15.40 -3.29 -17.85
N GLU A 297 -15.88 -2.68 -16.76
CA GLU A 297 -15.04 -1.87 -15.87
C GLU A 297 -14.03 -2.75 -15.11
N GLN A 298 -14.40 -3.96 -14.70
CA GLN A 298 -13.48 -4.88 -14.04
C GLN A 298 -12.42 -5.42 -15.00
N ALA A 299 -12.81 -5.78 -16.23
CA ALA A 299 -11.86 -6.15 -17.27
C ALA A 299 -10.90 -4.99 -17.59
N LEU A 300 -11.40 -3.75 -17.62
CA LEU A 300 -10.57 -2.56 -17.87
C LEU A 300 -9.44 -2.42 -16.85
N TYR A 301 -9.75 -2.42 -15.54
CA TYR A 301 -8.68 -2.27 -14.54
C TYR A 301 -7.82 -3.52 -14.41
N ALA A 302 -8.31 -4.71 -14.76
CA ALA A 302 -7.49 -5.92 -14.84
C ALA A 302 -6.44 -5.81 -15.96
N LEU A 303 -6.84 -5.36 -17.15
CA LEU A 303 -5.89 -5.08 -18.24
C LEU A 303 -4.89 -3.98 -17.86
N ALA A 304 -5.35 -2.94 -17.15
CA ALA A 304 -4.46 -1.92 -16.60
C ALA A 304 -3.44 -2.49 -15.60
N ALA A 305 -3.86 -3.39 -14.71
CA ALA A 305 -2.98 -4.04 -13.74
C ALA A 305 -1.88 -4.84 -14.42
N VAL A 306 -2.22 -5.62 -15.44
CA VAL A 306 -1.25 -6.40 -16.24
C VAL A 306 -0.27 -5.48 -16.98
N LYS A 307 -0.77 -4.40 -17.63
CA LYS A 307 0.08 -3.39 -18.29
C LYS A 307 1.05 -2.73 -17.30
N LEU A 308 0.59 -2.45 -16.08
CA LEU A 308 1.43 -1.87 -15.02
C LEU A 308 2.48 -2.86 -14.53
N GLN A 309 2.12 -4.12 -14.31
CA GLN A 309 3.04 -5.18 -13.88
C GLN A 309 4.20 -5.35 -14.87
N ASN A 310 3.92 -5.35 -16.18
CA ASN A 310 4.96 -5.41 -17.23
C ASN A 310 5.98 -4.27 -17.12
N ASN A 311 5.58 -3.15 -16.51
CA ASN A 311 6.41 -1.98 -16.25
C ASN A 311 6.94 -1.91 -14.80
N GLY A 312 6.83 -2.99 -14.03
CA GLY A 312 7.26 -3.06 -12.63
C GLY A 312 6.43 -2.19 -11.68
N LYS A 313 5.19 -1.84 -12.06
CA LYS A 313 4.25 -1.03 -11.28
C LYS A 313 3.07 -1.88 -10.82
N SER A 314 2.34 -1.39 -9.81
CA SER A 314 1.14 -2.03 -9.27
C SER A 314 -0.09 -1.17 -9.54
N LEU A 315 -1.27 -1.79 -9.67
CA LEU A 315 -2.55 -1.11 -9.77
C LEU A 315 -2.83 -0.29 -8.50
N TYR A 316 -2.54 -0.89 -7.33
CA TYR A 316 -2.88 -0.38 -6.00
C TYR A 316 -1.71 0.20 -5.20
N LYS A 317 -0.52 0.36 -5.78
CA LYS A 317 0.57 1.12 -5.13
C LYS A 317 0.86 2.36 -5.97
N MET A 318 0.31 3.49 -5.53
CA MET A 318 0.43 4.79 -6.20
C MET A 318 1.39 5.69 -5.42
N ASP A 319 1.85 6.76 -6.06
CA ASP A 319 2.62 7.76 -5.34
C ASP A 319 1.72 8.41 -4.29
N ALA A 320 2.23 8.55 -3.07
CA ALA A 320 1.48 9.23 -2.01
C ALA A 320 1.08 10.63 -2.52
N PRO A 321 -0.20 11.04 -2.33
CA PRO A 321 -0.58 12.42 -2.59
C PRO A 321 0.40 13.33 -1.85
N LYS A 322 0.82 14.43 -2.49
CA LYS A 322 1.72 15.39 -1.85
C LYS A 322 1.14 15.69 -0.47
N ALA A 323 1.92 15.38 0.57
CA ALA A 323 1.52 15.66 1.93
C ALA A 323 1.11 17.12 2.05
N TYR A 324 0.14 17.41 2.93
CA TYR A 324 -0.09 18.80 3.36
C TYR A 324 1.22 19.31 3.96
N ALA A 325 2.03 20.00 3.16
CA ALA A 325 2.91 21.04 3.67
C ALA A 325 1.94 22.13 4.15
N GLN A 326 1.38 21.92 5.34
CA GLN A 326 0.30 22.77 5.81
C GLN A 326 0.91 24.10 6.24
N SER A 327 0.42 25.19 5.65
CA SER A 327 0.57 26.52 6.23
C SER A 327 -0.50 26.66 7.32
N GLY A 328 -0.25 26.16 8.54
CA GLY A 328 -1.20 26.26 9.66
C GLY A 328 -0.94 25.31 10.83
N THR A 329 -1.75 25.43 11.88
CA THR A 329 -1.75 24.53 13.05
C THR A 329 -2.74 23.38 12.84
N PHE A 330 -2.40 22.18 13.34
CA PHE A 330 -3.38 21.10 13.49
C PHE A 330 -4.30 21.40 14.68
N ARG A 331 -5.59 21.15 14.52
CA ARG A 331 -6.64 21.43 15.51
C ARG A 331 -6.41 20.69 16.82
N ASP A 332 -5.98 19.43 16.75
CA ASP A 332 -5.69 18.57 17.89
C ASP A 332 -4.31 18.82 18.54
N VAL A 333 -3.57 19.79 18.02
CA VAL A 333 -2.25 20.18 18.53
C VAL A 333 -2.29 21.57 19.18
N VAL A 334 -3.38 22.34 19.02
CA VAL A 334 -3.54 23.66 19.65
C VAL A 334 -3.46 23.53 21.18
N GLY A 335 -2.47 24.18 21.78
CA GLY A 335 -2.21 24.12 23.22
C GLY A 335 -1.47 22.86 23.68
N HIS A 336 -1.10 21.96 22.77
CA HIS A 336 -0.31 20.77 23.08
C HIS A 336 1.14 21.17 23.39
N LYS A 337 1.78 20.52 24.37
CA LYS A 337 3.15 20.89 24.79
C LYS A 337 4.20 20.77 23.67
N ASN A 338 3.98 19.84 22.74
CA ASN A 338 4.85 19.62 21.58
C ASN A 338 4.40 20.39 20.32
N GLN A 339 3.46 21.33 20.44
CA GLN A 339 2.89 22.06 19.29
C GLN A 339 3.96 22.69 18.41
N LYS A 340 4.85 23.48 19.00
CA LYS A 340 5.93 24.14 18.26
C LYS A 340 6.78 23.15 17.47
N ALA A 341 7.11 22.02 18.08
CA ALA A 341 7.92 20.98 17.45
C ALA A 341 7.20 20.34 16.25
N ILE A 342 5.92 20.04 16.43
CA ILE A 342 5.07 19.46 15.39
C ILE A 342 4.92 20.41 14.21
N GLU A 343 4.61 21.69 14.49
CA GLU A 343 4.35 22.69 13.45
C GLU A 343 5.56 22.92 12.54
N ALA A 344 6.76 23.21 13.07
CA ALA A 344 7.86 23.52 12.16
C ALA A 344 8.49 22.28 11.50
N LEU A 345 8.32 21.08 12.06
CA LEU A 345 8.66 19.85 11.32
C LEU A 345 7.65 19.59 10.19
N ALA A 346 6.37 19.91 10.40
CA ALA A 346 5.35 19.80 9.35
C ALA A 346 5.57 20.83 8.23
N GLU A 347 5.90 22.07 8.59
CA GLU A 347 6.26 23.13 7.64
C GLU A 347 7.47 22.76 6.77
N LYS A 348 8.45 22.06 7.35
CA LYS A 348 9.63 21.53 6.64
C LYS A 348 9.34 20.23 5.86
N GLY A 349 8.12 19.69 5.91
CA GLY A 349 7.76 18.42 5.26
C GLY A 349 8.42 17.18 5.86
N VAL A 350 8.93 17.27 7.09
CA VAL A 350 9.60 16.18 7.80
C VAL A 350 8.57 15.20 8.37
N ILE A 351 7.52 15.74 8.98
CA ILE A 351 6.36 14.99 9.48
C ILE A 351 5.09 15.44 8.74
N ASN A 352 4.10 14.56 8.65
CA ASN A 352 2.84 14.83 7.97
C ASN A 352 1.67 14.73 8.95
N GLY A 353 0.62 15.52 8.74
CA GLY A 353 -0.67 15.31 9.40
C GLY A 353 -1.33 13.98 9.02
N MET A 354 -2.21 13.49 9.89
CA MET A 354 -3.11 12.38 9.59
C MET A 354 -4.14 12.80 8.54
N THR A 355 -4.62 14.04 8.67
CA THR A 355 -5.51 14.70 7.71
C THR A 355 -4.97 16.10 7.39
N ALA A 356 -5.76 16.92 6.70
CA ALA A 356 -5.47 18.33 6.53
C ALA A 356 -5.44 19.12 7.85
N ASP A 357 -6.22 18.75 8.87
CA ASP A 357 -6.36 19.55 10.11
C ASP A 357 -6.00 18.80 11.40
N THR A 358 -5.60 17.54 11.33
CA THR A 358 -5.35 16.69 12.51
C THR A 358 -4.02 15.94 12.40
N PHE A 359 -3.27 15.89 13.51
CA PHE A 359 -1.95 15.26 13.59
C PHE A 359 -1.92 13.93 14.33
N ALA A 360 -2.88 13.71 15.24
CA ALA A 360 -2.96 12.62 16.22
C ALA A 360 -1.69 12.50 17.09
N PRO A 361 -1.42 13.46 18.01
CA PRO A 361 -0.18 13.51 18.78
C PRO A 361 0.12 12.21 19.53
N ASP A 362 -0.87 11.62 20.20
CA ASP A 362 -0.71 10.44 21.05
C ASP A 362 -0.68 9.10 20.29
N ALA A 363 -0.86 9.11 18.96
CA ALA A 363 -0.86 7.88 18.18
C ALA A 363 0.55 7.30 18.05
N GLY A 364 0.65 5.97 18.05
CA GLY A 364 1.91 5.26 17.86
C GLY A 364 2.41 5.30 16.42
N LEU A 365 3.69 4.94 16.23
CA LEU A 365 4.36 4.87 14.93
C LEU A 365 5.00 3.49 14.72
N THR A 366 5.06 3.06 13.46
CA THR A 366 5.88 1.93 13.05
C THR A 366 7.34 2.34 12.88
N ARG A 367 8.25 1.36 12.95
CA ARG A 367 9.68 1.58 12.66
C ARG A 367 9.93 2.17 11.27
N ALA A 368 9.15 1.79 10.25
CA ALA A 368 9.27 2.35 8.90
C ALA A 368 8.84 3.83 8.85
N GLN A 369 7.74 4.19 9.52
CA GLN A 369 7.30 5.59 9.61
C GLN A 369 8.35 6.45 10.31
N PHE A 370 8.87 6.00 11.45
CA PHE A 370 9.93 6.71 12.15
C PHE A 370 11.20 6.85 11.31
N CYS A 371 11.64 5.79 10.64
CA CYS A 371 12.78 5.83 9.72
C CYS A 371 12.60 6.89 8.63
N THR A 372 11.39 6.94 8.04
CA THR A 372 11.04 7.92 7.01
C THR A 372 11.14 9.36 7.53
N ILE A 373 10.64 9.61 8.75
CA ILE A 373 10.76 10.92 9.41
C ILE A 373 12.22 11.32 9.57
N VAL A 374 13.07 10.41 10.06
CA VAL A 374 14.51 10.70 10.25
C VAL A 374 15.21 10.97 8.92
N VAL A 375 14.97 10.16 7.89
CA VAL A 375 15.59 10.35 6.55
C VAL A 375 15.18 11.68 5.93
N ARG A 376 13.91 12.08 6.09
CA ARG A 376 13.43 13.40 5.65
C ARG A 376 14.05 14.54 6.45
N ALA A 377 14.13 14.41 7.78
CA ALA A 377 14.75 15.41 8.65
C ALA A 377 16.21 15.70 8.26
N LEU A 378 16.93 14.67 7.80
CA LEU A 378 18.32 14.77 7.36
C LEU A 378 18.48 15.17 5.88
N GLY A 379 17.39 15.33 5.12
CA GLY A 379 17.45 15.65 3.69
C GLY A 379 18.11 14.56 2.83
N LEU A 380 18.12 13.31 3.28
CA LEU A 380 18.77 12.21 2.58
C LEU A 380 17.96 11.78 1.35
N SER A 381 18.66 11.51 0.24
CA SER A 381 18.04 10.97 -0.96
C SER A 381 17.65 9.51 -0.75
N GLN A 382 16.44 9.14 -1.19
CA GLN A 382 15.96 7.77 -1.14
C GLN A 382 16.83 6.84 -2.00
N GLU A 383 17.10 5.64 -1.48
CA GLU A 383 17.91 4.63 -2.16
C GLU A 383 17.28 3.26 -1.93
N LYS A 384 16.80 2.61 -3.00
CA LYS A 384 16.22 1.28 -2.89
C LYS A 384 17.33 0.24 -2.84
N THR A 385 17.60 -0.31 -1.67
CA THR A 385 18.57 -1.40 -1.46
C THR A 385 17.88 -2.66 -0.92
N ALA A 386 18.44 -3.83 -1.22
CA ALA A 386 17.96 -5.12 -0.73
C ALA A 386 18.77 -5.58 0.49
N GLU A 387 18.88 -4.72 1.51
CA GLU A 387 19.66 -5.01 2.72
C GLU A 387 18.92 -5.83 3.77
N PHE A 388 17.59 -5.69 3.82
CA PHE A 388 16.74 -6.40 4.77
C PHE A 388 15.77 -7.32 4.03
N THR A 389 15.67 -8.55 4.52
CA THR A 389 14.81 -9.60 3.96
C THR A 389 13.32 -9.29 4.09
N ASP A 390 12.97 -8.34 4.95
CA ASP A 390 11.61 -7.89 5.24
C ASP A 390 11.32 -6.47 4.71
N VAL A 391 12.08 -6.04 3.69
CA VAL A 391 11.88 -4.78 2.97
C VAL A 391 11.94 -5.05 1.46
N LEU A 392 10.80 -5.01 0.77
CA LEU A 392 10.69 -5.26 -0.67
C LEU A 392 10.95 -3.98 -1.47
N GLN A 393 11.46 -4.10 -2.70
CA GLN A 393 11.62 -2.93 -3.58
C GLN A 393 10.31 -2.20 -3.92
N SER A 394 9.19 -2.90 -3.80
CA SER A 394 7.84 -2.36 -3.99
C SER A 394 7.26 -1.76 -2.71
N ASP A 395 7.96 -1.84 -1.58
CA ASP A 395 7.53 -1.18 -0.34
C ASP A 395 7.82 0.32 -0.43
N TRP A 396 6.85 1.11 0.01
CA TRP A 396 6.96 2.56 -0.02
C TRP A 396 8.13 3.08 0.82
N PHE A 397 8.45 2.39 1.92
CA PHE A 397 9.55 2.75 2.81
C PHE A 397 10.91 2.22 2.33
N CYS A 398 10.98 1.41 1.28
CA CYS A 398 12.23 0.78 0.85
C CYS A 398 13.33 1.80 0.57
N GLY A 399 12.99 2.88 -0.14
CA GLY A 399 13.93 3.96 -0.44
C GLY A 399 14.44 4.67 0.81
N PHE A 400 13.58 4.89 1.80
CA PHE A 400 13.96 5.51 3.07
C PHE A 400 14.80 4.58 3.93
N VAL A 401 14.41 3.31 4.05
CA VAL A 401 15.17 2.31 4.82
C VAL A 401 16.55 2.09 4.21
N GLY A 402 16.67 1.97 2.88
CA GLY A 402 17.97 1.82 2.23
C GLY A 402 18.87 3.05 2.41
N ALA A 403 18.32 4.26 2.30
CA ALA A 403 19.06 5.49 2.60
C ALA A 403 19.54 5.54 4.06
N ALA A 404 18.67 5.20 5.01
CA ALA A 404 19.02 5.14 6.43
C ALA A 404 20.09 4.08 6.72
N SER A 405 20.04 2.93 6.03
CA SER A 405 20.97 1.84 6.24
C SER A 405 22.36 2.21 5.73
N LYS A 406 22.43 2.78 4.51
CA LYS A 406 23.67 3.31 3.94
C LYS A 406 24.30 4.41 4.78
N ALA A 407 23.47 5.25 5.41
CA ALA A 407 23.92 6.28 6.34
C ALA A 407 24.30 5.73 7.73
N GLY A 408 24.16 4.42 7.98
CA GLY A 408 24.46 3.78 9.27
C GLY A 408 23.48 4.12 10.39
N ILE A 409 22.29 4.62 10.05
CA ILE A 409 21.23 4.99 10.99
C ILE A 409 20.49 3.73 11.47
N VAL A 410 20.29 2.76 10.58
CA VAL A 410 19.58 1.51 10.88
C VAL A 410 20.47 0.31 10.60
N ASN A 411 20.46 -0.66 11.52
CA ASN A 411 21.21 -1.93 11.40
C ASN A 411 20.25 -3.15 11.44
N GLY A 412 18.95 -2.91 11.36
CA GLY A 412 17.92 -3.93 11.57
C GLY A 412 17.74 -4.34 13.04
N VAL A 413 17.00 -5.43 13.23
CA VAL A 413 16.67 -6.06 14.52
C VAL A 413 17.31 -7.44 14.68
N GLY A 414 18.26 -7.79 13.80
CA GLY A 414 18.89 -9.11 13.71
C GLY A 414 18.30 -9.98 12.61
N ASN A 415 18.97 -11.09 12.29
CA ASN A 415 18.56 -12.08 11.27
C ASN A 415 18.27 -11.48 9.88
N GLY A 416 18.95 -10.38 9.52
CA GLY A 416 18.71 -9.68 8.25
C GLY A 416 17.33 -9.04 8.14
N LYS A 417 16.69 -8.68 9.26
CA LYS A 417 15.37 -8.04 9.31
C LYS A 417 15.43 -6.60 9.82
N PHE A 418 14.52 -5.75 9.34
CA PHE A 418 14.29 -4.38 9.73
C PHE A 418 13.09 -4.20 10.66
N ASN A 419 12.08 -5.06 10.56
CA ASN A 419 10.77 -5.01 11.21
C ASN A 419 9.99 -3.70 10.91
N PRO A 420 9.63 -3.43 9.64
CA PRO A 420 9.06 -2.14 9.23
C PRO A 420 7.70 -1.82 9.86
N GLN A 421 6.85 -2.83 10.09
CA GLN A 421 5.48 -2.66 10.57
C GLN A 421 5.36 -2.70 12.11
N GLY A 422 6.39 -3.15 12.80
CA GLY A 422 6.38 -3.19 14.27
C GLY A 422 6.35 -1.77 14.86
N ALA A 423 5.62 -1.61 15.97
CA ALA A 423 5.66 -0.39 16.77
C ALA A 423 7.10 -0.12 17.21
N ILE A 424 7.56 1.12 17.01
CA ILE A 424 8.91 1.52 17.44
C ILE A 424 8.92 1.88 18.92
N THR A 425 9.85 1.29 19.66
CA THR A 425 10.02 1.62 21.09
C THR A 425 10.88 2.86 21.28
N ARG A 426 10.78 3.49 22.45
CA ARG A 426 11.57 4.68 22.78
C ARG A 426 13.07 4.43 22.73
N GLU A 427 13.55 3.28 23.19
CA GLU A 427 14.98 2.95 23.14
C GLU A 427 15.49 2.74 21.70
N GLN A 428 14.64 2.22 20.81
CA GLN A 428 14.95 2.08 19.39
C GLN A 428 15.00 3.43 18.69
N ALA A 429 14.04 4.32 18.99
CA ALA A 429 14.02 5.68 18.47
C ALA A 429 15.29 6.46 18.89
N ALA A 430 15.65 6.43 20.18
CA ALA A 430 16.88 7.04 20.69
C ALA A 430 18.14 6.47 20.02
N THR A 431 18.20 5.15 19.83
CA THR A 431 19.31 4.48 19.13
C THR A 431 19.47 4.95 17.69
N MET A 432 18.37 5.12 16.98
CA MET A 432 18.38 5.63 15.61
C MET A 432 18.77 7.12 15.55
N LEU A 433 18.27 7.96 16.46
CA LEU A 433 18.64 9.39 16.50
C LEU A 433 20.10 9.61 16.89
N ALA A 434 20.64 8.83 17.84
CA ALA A 434 22.05 8.88 18.20
C ALA A 434 22.99 8.45 17.06
N ARG A 435 22.49 7.70 16.07
CA ARG A 435 23.23 7.40 14.84
C ARG A 435 23.04 8.49 13.79
N ALA A 436 21.81 8.98 13.63
CA ALA A 436 21.46 10.09 12.74
C ALA A 436 22.24 11.38 13.08
N SER A 437 22.50 11.63 14.36
CA SER A 437 23.27 12.78 14.83
C SER A 437 24.66 12.89 14.19
N LYS A 438 25.28 11.75 13.86
CA LYS A 438 26.58 11.71 13.17
C LYS A 438 26.54 12.35 11.79
N THR A 439 25.43 12.18 11.06
CA THR A 439 25.21 12.81 9.76
C THR A 439 25.10 14.33 9.86
N LEU A 440 24.70 14.83 11.03
CA LEU A 440 24.60 16.26 11.34
C LEU A 440 25.88 16.82 12.00
N GLY A 441 26.98 16.06 12.02
CA GLY A 441 28.24 16.49 12.65
C GLY A 441 28.25 16.43 14.17
N LEU A 442 27.18 15.95 14.81
CA LEU A 442 27.13 15.65 16.23
C LEU A 442 27.77 14.28 16.48
N SER A 443 29.10 14.24 16.50
CA SER A 443 29.88 13.00 16.69
C SER A 443 30.43 12.88 18.11
N GLY A 444 30.30 11.69 18.70
CA GLY A 444 30.88 11.34 20.01
C GLY A 444 30.12 10.19 20.66
N ALA A 445 30.75 9.50 21.62
CA ALA A 445 30.00 8.70 22.58
C ALA A 445 29.44 9.63 23.67
N ALA A 446 28.49 9.14 24.46
CA ALA A 446 28.17 9.79 25.73
C ALA A 446 29.46 9.97 26.55
N LYS A 447 29.68 11.16 27.10
CA LYS A 447 30.88 11.47 27.89
C LYS A 447 30.89 10.69 29.19
N ASP A 448 29.72 10.52 29.82
CA ASP A 448 29.54 9.72 31.03
C ASP A 448 28.12 9.13 31.04
N ALA A 449 27.99 7.91 30.50
CA ALA A 449 26.71 7.25 30.35
C ALA A 449 26.00 6.98 31.68
N ASP A 450 26.76 6.63 32.73
CA ASP A 450 26.20 6.35 34.05
C ASP A 450 25.68 7.63 34.71
N SER A 451 26.42 8.73 34.62
CA SER A 451 25.96 10.03 35.13
C SER A 451 24.77 10.56 34.34
N ALA A 452 24.77 10.44 33.02
CA ALA A 452 23.66 10.89 32.16
C ALA A 452 22.36 10.13 32.45
N LEU A 453 22.45 8.83 32.71
CA LEU A 453 21.29 7.97 32.96
C LEU A 453 20.82 8.00 34.42
N LYS A 454 21.66 8.45 35.37
CA LYS A 454 21.33 8.52 36.81
C LYS A 454 20.08 9.36 37.13
N ALA A 455 19.74 10.31 36.27
CA ALA A 455 18.54 11.14 36.41
C ALA A 455 17.23 10.37 36.16
N TYR A 456 17.30 9.16 35.57
CA TYR A 456 16.15 8.37 35.17
C TYR A 456 16.06 7.09 36.01
N PRO A 457 15.08 6.97 36.92
CA PRO A 457 14.95 5.82 37.83
C PRO A 457 14.71 4.48 37.14
N ASP A 458 14.34 4.47 35.86
CA ASP A 458 14.01 3.31 35.06
C ASP A 458 15.09 2.95 34.02
N ALA A 459 16.26 3.61 34.04
CA ALA A 459 17.34 3.38 33.07
C ALA A 459 17.85 1.94 33.03
N GLN A 460 17.72 1.18 34.12
CA GLN A 460 18.03 -0.24 34.18
C GLN A 460 17.11 -1.12 33.33
N ALA A 461 15.92 -0.64 32.97
CA ALA A 461 14.99 -1.34 32.08
C ALA A 461 15.43 -1.26 30.61
N ALA A 462 16.38 -0.38 30.27
CA ALA A 462 16.89 -0.25 28.91
C ALA A 462 17.73 -1.46 28.51
N SER A 463 17.53 -1.93 27.29
CA SER A 463 18.35 -2.96 26.69
C SER A 463 19.82 -2.52 26.63
N SER A 464 20.75 -3.46 26.84
CA SER A 464 22.19 -3.16 26.87
C SER A 464 22.69 -2.42 25.62
N TYR A 465 22.11 -2.73 24.44
CA TYR A 465 22.50 -2.09 23.17
C TYR A 465 22.07 -0.62 23.07
N ALA A 466 21.10 -0.18 23.87
CA ALA A 466 20.50 1.15 23.78
C ALA A 466 21.02 2.13 24.82
N LYS A 467 21.70 1.65 25.88
CA LYS A 467 22.16 2.48 27.01
C LYS A 467 23.01 3.67 26.56
N ASP A 468 24.03 3.42 25.74
CA ASP A 468 24.92 4.47 25.25
C ASP A 468 24.17 5.51 24.40
N ALA A 469 23.19 5.06 23.61
CA ALA A 469 22.39 5.96 22.78
C ALA A 469 21.41 6.80 23.61
N LEU A 470 20.78 6.21 24.63
CA LEU A 470 19.93 6.93 25.57
C LEU A 470 20.73 7.97 26.36
N ALA A 471 21.92 7.60 26.83
CA ALA A 471 22.84 8.52 27.49
C ALA A 471 23.25 9.67 26.55
N PHE A 472 23.65 9.36 25.32
CA PHE A 472 24.00 10.36 24.32
C PHE A 472 22.84 11.33 24.06
N CYS A 473 21.62 10.80 23.91
CA CYS A 473 20.43 11.60 23.70
C CYS A 473 20.11 12.48 24.91
N ALA A 474 20.34 12.00 26.13
CA ALA A 474 20.20 12.81 27.35
C ALA A 474 21.21 13.95 27.40
N GLU A 475 22.50 13.67 27.15
CA GLU A 475 23.58 14.67 27.19
C GLU A 475 23.42 15.77 26.13
N HIS A 476 22.90 15.42 24.95
CA HIS A 476 22.69 16.37 23.84
C HIS A 476 21.29 17.00 23.84
N SER A 477 20.52 16.86 24.93
CA SER A 477 19.15 17.38 25.05
C SER A 477 18.20 16.93 23.93
N ILE A 478 18.45 15.75 23.34
CA ILE A 478 17.59 15.12 22.33
C ILE A 478 16.32 14.57 23.00
N LEU A 479 16.45 14.02 24.21
CA LEU A 479 15.30 13.64 25.04
C LEU A 479 14.54 14.90 25.50
N GLU A 480 13.25 14.74 25.80
CA GLU A 480 12.41 15.83 26.29
C GLU A 480 12.90 16.31 27.67
N SER A 481 13.05 17.64 27.86
CA SER A 481 13.68 18.22 29.05
C SER A 481 12.86 18.10 30.34
N ASP A 482 11.55 17.91 30.24
CA ASP A 482 10.62 17.75 31.37
C ASP A 482 10.47 16.28 31.82
N ARG A 483 11.22 15.37 31.22
CA ARG A 483 11.00 13.93 31.37
C ARG A 483 11.74 13.36 32.58
N THR A 484 11.01 12.60 33.41
CA THR A 484 11.55 11.98 34.63
C THR A 484 11.83 10.48 34.49
N GLU A 485 11.34 9.83 33.43
CA GLU A 485 11.50 8.39 33.15
C GLU A 485 11.79 8.18 31.65
N LEU A 486 12.59 7.18 31.28
CA LEU A 486 12.95 6.89 29.89
C LEU A 486 11.86 6.11 29.16
N ARG A 487 11.19 5.20 29.86
CA ARG A 487 10.19 4.24 29.37
C ARG A 487 10.71 3.47 28.15
N PRO A 488 11.88 2.81 28.24
CA PRO A 488 12.66 2.37 27.09
C PRO A 488 11.94 1.36 26.20
N GLY A 489 11.18 0.44 26.80
CA GLY A 489 10.42 -0.60 26.10
C GLY A 489 9.04 -0.17 25.61
N GLU A 490 8.55 1.01 25.97
CA GLU A 490 7.23 1.50 25.52
C GLU A 490 7.27 1.99 24.08
N ALA A 491 6.16 1.83 23.36
CA ALA A 491 5.97 2.43 22.04
C ALA A 491 5.94 3.95 22.16
N ILE A 492 6.63 4.65 21.25
CA ILE A 492 6.69 6.11 21.23
C ILE A 492 5.50 6.72 20.47
N CYS A 493 4.95 7.85 20.94
CA CYS A 493 3.92 8.58 20.20
C CYS A 493 4.53 9.49 19.13
N ARG A 494 3.69 9.92 18.18
CA ARG A 494 4.04 10.93 17.16
C ARG A 494 4.49 12.25 17.77
N CYS A 495 3.86 12.67 18.86
CA CYS A 495 4.22 13.86 19.60
C CYS A 495 5.68 13.85 20.09
N GLU A 496 6.08 12.75 20.71
CA GLU A 496 7.40 12.54 21.28
C GLU A 496 8.44 12.38 20.17
N VAL A 497 8.11 11.69 19.07
CA VAL A 497 8.98 11.62 17.89
C VAL A 497 9.23 13.01 17.30
N ALA A 498 8.18 13.82 17.12
CA ALA A 498 8.33 15.19 16.63
C ALA A 498 9.24 16.01 17.55
N GLN A 499 9.06 15.90 18.87
CA GLN A 499 9.91 16.61 19.83
C GLN A 499 11.37 16.15 19.79
N MET A 500 11.63 14.83 19.77
CA MET A 500 13.00 14.30 19.77
C MET A 500 13.73 14.63 18.46
N VAL A 501 13.04 14.59 17.31
CA VAL A 501 13.62 14.97 16.01
C VAL A 501 13.89 16.47 15.96
N TRP A 502 12.97 17.31 16.47
CA TRP A 502 13.21 18.73 16.60
C TRP A 502 14.45 19.02 17.44
N ASN A 503 14.54 18.38 18.61
CA ASN A 503 15.67 18.58 19.52
C ASN A 503 16.99 18.16 18.90
N LEU A 504 17.01 17.07 18.12
CA LEU A 504 18.19 16.66 17.35
C LEU A 504 18.61 17.74 16.35
N LEU A 505 17.68 18.28 15.57
CA LEU A 505 17.97 19.35 14.61
C LEU A 505 18.44 20.62 15.34
N ALA A 506 17.85 20.96 16.48
CA ALA A 506 18.23 22.12 17.28
C ALA A 506 19.64 21.97 17.85
N ALA A 507 19.98 20.77 18.35
CA ALA A 507 21.32 20.45 18.83
C ALA A 507 22.38 20.56 17.71
N ALA A 508 21.99 20.32 16.47
CA ALA A 508 22.85 20.47 15.28
C ALA A 508 22.88 21.90 14.71
N GLY A 509 22.02 22.81 15.19
CA GLY A 509 21.91 24.18 14.68
C GLY A 509 21.09 24.33 13.39
N GLU A 510 20.21 23.38 13.08
CA GLU A 510 19.40 23.32 11.85
C GLU A 510 17.98 23.94 11.99
N VAL A 511 17.57 24.30 13.22
CA VAL A 511 16.26 24.92 13.54
C VAL A 511 16.35 25.97 14.64
#